data_AF-K0Z9T8-F1
#
_entry.id   AF-K0Z9T8-F1
#
_cell.length_a   1.000
_cell.length_b   1.000
_cell.length_c   1.000
_cell.angle_alpha   90.00
_cell.angle_beta   90.00
_cell.angle_gamma   90.00
#
_symmetry.space_group_name_H-M   'P 1'
#
loop_
_entity.id
_entity.type
_entity.pdbx_description
1 polymer ?
#
loop_
_entity_poly.entity_id
_entity_poly.type
_entity_poly.pdbx_seq_one_letter_code
_entity_poly.pdbx_strand_id
1 'polypeptide(L)'
;NVATMEPALRYQAIQSGDIQITDAYSTDAELARYDLQILEDDKQLFPPYQGAPLMKEALLKKHPELEPVLNKLAGKITESQMSQLNYQVGVEGKSAEQVAKEFLQEQGLLKK
;
A
#
# COMPACT_ATOMS: atom_id res chain seq x y z
N ASN A 1 -30.47 1.98 -0.56
CA ASN A 1 -30.12 3.40 -0.75
C ASN A 1 -28.64 3.48 -1.11
N VAL A 2 -28.27 4.30 -2.09
CA VAL A 2 -26.88 4.57 -2.51
C VAL A 2 -26.69 6.08 -2.47
N ALA A 3 -25.56 6.55 -1.95
CA ALA A 3 -25.23 7.96 -1.84
C ALA A 3 -23.81 8.20 -2.35
N THR A 4 -23.63 9.29 -3.11
CA THR A 4 -22.30 9.75 -3.53
C THR A 4 -21.75 10.69 -2.47
N MET A 5 -20.49 10.47 -2.08
CA MET A 5 -19.82 11.26 -1.05
C MET A 5 -18.41 11.62 -1.52
N GLU A 6 -17.88 12.73 -1.01
CA GLU A 6 -16.47 13.06 -1.18
C GLU A 6 -15.58 12.00 -0.50
N PRO A 7 -14.41 11.64 -1.06
CA PRO A 7 -13.57 10.56 -0.53
C PRO A 7 -13.18 10.72 0.95
N ALA A 8 -12.92 11.93 1.42
CA ALA A 8 -12.58 12.18 2.82
C ALA A 8 -13.78 12.02 3.77
N LEU A 9 -15.00 12.23 3.28
CA LEU A 9 -16.21 12.16 4.10
C LEU A 9 -16.71 10.72 4.27
N ARG A 10 -16.47 9.84 3.30
CA ARG A 10 -16.93 8.43 3.38
C ARG A 10 -16.30 7.67 4.55
N TYR A 11 -15.03 7.95 4.87
CA TYR A 11 -14.34 7.34 6.01
C TYR A 11 -14.87 7.85 7.36
N GLN A 12 -15.29 9.11 7.43
CA GLN A 12 -15.97 9.63 8.63
C GLN A 12 -17.38 9.04 8.76
N ALA A 13 -18.11 8.91 7.65
CA ALA A 13 -19.46 8.37 7.61
C ALA A 13 -19.53 6.88 7.97
N ILE A 14 -18.54 6.08 7.57
CA ILE A 14 -18.49 4.67 8.00
C ILE A 14 -18.15 4.56 9.49
N GLN A 15 -17.26 5.42 9.99
CA GLN A 15 -16.91 5.48 11.41
C GLN A 15 -18.08 5.93 12.30
N SER A 16 -18.92 6.86 11.83
CA SER A 16 -20.13 7.31 12.54
C SER A 16 -21.30 6.32 12.43
N GLY A 17 -21.21 5.35 11.51
CA GLY A 17 -22.28 4.40 11.21
C GLY A 17 -23.37 4.92 10.26
N ASP A 18 -23.17 6.10 9.66
CA ASP A 18 -24.08 6.67 8.65
C ASP A 18 -24.11 5.81 7.37
N ILE A 19 -22.99 5.16 7.06
CA ILE A 19 -22.89 4.12 6.02
C ILE A 19 -22.27 2.86 6.61
N GLN A 20 -22.51 1.72 5.95
CA GLN A 20 -21.99 0.41 6.38
C GLN A 20 -20.97 -0.17 5.38
N ILE A 21 -20.87 0.41 4.19
CA ILE A 21 -19.97 -0.02 3.12
C ILE A 21 -19.55 1.19 2.26
N THR A 22 -18.31 1.19 1.80
CA THR A 22 -17.74 2.19 0.89
C THR A 22 -16.74 1.53 -0.05
N ASP A 23 -16.46 2.14 -1.19
CA ASP A 23 -15.29 1.81 -2.00
C ASP A 23 -14.01 2.39 -1.36
N ALA A 24 -12.89 1.72 -1.59
CA ALA A 24 -11.55 2.10 -1.14
C ALA A 24 -10.50 1.46 -2.06
N TYR A 25 -9.25 1.94 -2.02
CA TYR A 25 -8.12 1.19 -2.57
C TYR A 25 -7.55 0.27 -1.48
N SER A 26 -7.10 -0.93 -1.85
CA SER A 26 -6.63 -1.96 -0.89
C SER A 26 -5.42 -1.54 -0.05
N THR A 27 -4.71 -0.47 -0.43
CA THR A 27 -3.55 0.07 0.28
C THR A 27 -3.79 1.44 0.91
N ASP A 28 -5.03 1.93 0.96
CA ASP A 28 -5.36 3.22 1.58
C ASP A 28 -4.94 3.23 3.06
N ALA A 29 -4.41 4.37 3.53
CA ALA A 29 -3.99 4.56 4.92
C ALA A 29 -5.19 4.54 5.89
N GLU A 30 -6.34 4.97 5.40
CA GLU A 30 -7.58 5.06 6.14
C GLU A 30 -8.09 3.68 6.58
N LEU A 31 -7.77 2.62 5.84
CA LEU A 31 -8.13 1.25 6.24
C LEU A 31 -7.51 0.89 7.59
N ALA A 32 -6.21 1.17 7.77
CA ALA A 32 -5.52 0.99 9.05
C ALA A 32 -5.99 2.00 10.12
N ARG A 33 -6.25 3.26 9.73
CA ARG A 33 -6.68 4.32 10.64
C ARG A 33 -8.04 4.05 11.30
N TYR A 34 -8.99 3.56 10.51
CA TYR A 34 -10.38 3.35 10.91
C TYR A 34 -10.69 1.88 11.20
N ASP A 35 -9.67 1.02 11.25
CA ASP A 35 -9.79 -0.42 11.52
C ASP A 35 -10.86 -1.11 10.65
N LEU A 36 -10.81 -0.83 9.34
CA LEU A 36 -11.80 -1.32 8.40
C LEU A 36 -11.44 -2.70 7.85
N GLN A 37 -12.46 -3.56 7.72
CA GLN A 37 -12.32 -4.85 7.08
C GLN A 37 -12.38 -4.72 5.55
N ILE A 38 -11.30 -5.11 4.87
CA ILE A 38 -11.28 -5.26 3.41
C ILE A 38 -12.03 -6.54 3.02
N LEU A 39 -12.89 -6.46 2.00
CA LEU A 39 -13.54 -7.61 1.39
C LEU A 39 -12.74 -8.09 0.18
N GLU A 40 -12.67 -9.40 -0.01
CA GLU A 40 -12.02 -10.02 -1.16
C GLU A 40 -12.84 -9.80 -2.44
N ASP A 41 -12.20 -9.40 -3.53
CA ASP A 41 -12.78 -9.40 -4.87
C ASP A 41 -12.67 -10.81 -5.48
N ASP A 42 -13.49 -11.73 -4.97
CA ASP A 42 -13.48 -13.16 -5.30
C ASP A 42 -13.78 -13.45 -6.79
N LYS A 43 -14.45 -12.52 -7.47
CA LYS A 43 -14.82 -12.62 -8.89
C LYS A 43 -13.92 -11.82 -9.82
N GLN A 44 -12.88 -11.18 -9.29
CA GLN A 44 -11.88 -10.44 -10.06
C GLN A 44 -12.53 -9.38 -10.96
N LEU A 45 -13.49 -8.63 -10.40
CA LEU A 45 -14.11 -7.50 -11.10
C LEU A 45 -13.06 -6.41 -11.38
N PHE A 46 -12.13 -6.20 -10.45
CA PHE A 46 -11.08 -5.20 -10.57
C PHE A 46 -9.82 -5.80 -11.20
N PRO A 47 -9.16 -5.07 -12.13
CA PRO A 47 -7.88 -5.49 -12.66
C PRO A 47 -6.79 -5.40 -11.57
N PRO A 48 -5.77 -6.29 -11.59
CA PRO A 48 -4.70 -6.26 -10.61
C PRO A 48 -3.72 -5.11 -10.86
N TYR A 49 -3.28 -4.44 -9.79
CA TYR A 49 -2.28 -3.37 -9.82
C TYR A 49 -1.13 -3.66 -8.86
N GLN A 50 -0.14 -4.43 -9.32
CA GLN A 50 1.07 -4.73 -8.54
C GLN A 50 2.21 -3.77 -8.88
N GLY A 51 2.93 -3.31 -7.86
CA GLY A 51 4.13 -2.50 -8.03
C GLY A 51 5.31 -3.34 -8.53
N ALA A 52 6.04 -2.82 -9.52
CA ALA A 52 7.27 -3.42 -10.00
C ALA A 52 8.29 -2.33 -10.41
N PRO A 53 9.59 -2.53 -10.16
CA PRO A 53 10.62 -1.63 -10.66
C PRO A 53 10.67 -1.65 -12.20
N LEU A 54 10.61 -0.47 -12.83
CA LEU A 54 10.73 -0.31 -14.27
C LEU A 54 11.96 0.52 -14.61
N MET A 55 12.76 0.07 -15.58
CA MET A 55 13.95 0.78 -16.03
C MET A 55 14.25 0.51 -17.51
N LYS A 56 15.10 1.35 -18.10
CA LYS A 56 15.61 1.13 -19.47
C LYS A 56 16.48 -0.12 -19.51
N GLU A 57 16.33 -0.92 -20.57
CA GLU A 57 17.15 -2.12 -20.79
C GLU A 57 18.66 -1.79 -20.80
N ALA A 58 19.05 -0.67 -21.41
CA ALA A 58 20.45 -0.24 -21.45
C ALA A 58 21.04 0.02 -20.06
N LEU A 59 20.23 0.47 -19.09
CA LEU A 59 20.68 0.64 -17.71
C LEU A 59 20.96 -0.73 -17.08
N LEU A 60 20.05 -1.69 -17.25
CA LEU A 60 20.21 -3.02 -16.68
C LEU A 60 21.39 -3.78 -17.31
N LYS A 61 21.64 -3.61 -18.62
CA LYS A 61 22.84 -4.17 -19.28
C LYS A 61 24.14 -3.59 -18.71
N LYS A 62 24.14 -2.32 -18.33
CA LYS A 62 25.31 -1.65 -17.73
C LYS A 62 25.47 -2.00 -16.25
N HIS A 63 24.36 -2.25 -15.55
CA HIS A 63 24.29 -2.50 -14.11
C HIS A 63 23.47 -3.78 -13.83
N PRO A 64 23.98 -4.97 -14.23
CA PRO A 64 23.24 -6.22 -14.05
C PRO A 64 23.01 -6.57 -12.57
N GLU A 65 23.77 -5.98 -11.65
CA GLU A 65 23.57 -6.11 -10.20
C GLU A 65 22.23 -5.58 -9.70
N LEU A 66 21.56 -4.69 -10.45
CA LEU A 66 20.28 -4.10 -10.05
C LEU A 66 19.16 -5.13 -9.98
N GLU A 67 19.12 -6.09 -10.91
CA GLU A 67 18.07 -7.11 -10.96
C GLU A 67 18.01 -7.96 -9.68
N PRO A 68 19.07 -8.66 -9.25
CA PRO A 68 19.02 -9.45 -8.01
C PRO A 68 18.88 -8.57 -6.76
N VAL A 69 19.29 -7.31 -6.79
CA VAL A 69 19.10 -6.38 -5.67
C VAL A 69 17.64 -5.98 -5.52
N LEU A 70 16.99 -5.57 -6.60
CA LEU A 70 15.59 -5.12 -6.59
C LEU A 70 14.62 -6.28 -6.41
N ASN A 71 14.92 -7.46 -6.98
CA ASN A 71 14.11 -8.67 -6.80
C ASN A 71 14.10 -9.18 -5.35
N LYS A 72 14.94 -8.66 -4.45
CA LYS A 72 14.78 -8.93 -3.01
C LYS A 72 13.43 -8.47 -2.45
N LEU A 73 12.78 -7.50 -3.10
CA LEU A 73 11.46 -6.99 -2.75
C LEU A 73 10.30 -7.81 -3.33
N ALA A 74 10.58 -8.72 -4.27
CA ALA A 74 9.54 -9.51 -4.94
C ALA A 74 8.73 -10.30 -3.91
N GLY A 75 7.40 -10.08 -3.90
CA GLY A 75 6.47 -10.73 -2.99
C GLY A 75 6.64 -10.40 -1.51
N LYS A 76 7.36 -9.31 -1.15
CA LYS A 76 7.63 -8.94 0.25
C LYS A 76 6.64 -8.00 0.90
N ILE A 77 5.83 -7.31 0.10
CA ILE A 77 4.90 -6.28 0.59
C ILE A 77 3.49 -6.77 0.28
N THR A 78 2.76 -7.17 1.32
CA THR A 78 1.32 -7.47 1.23
C THR A 78 0.50 -6.18 1.21
N GLU A 79 -0.77 -6.26 0.83
CA GLU A 79 -1.69 -5.11 0.83
C GLU A 79 -1.83 -4.48 2.23
N SER A 80 -2.01 -5.31 3.26
CA SER A 80 -2.09 -4.85 4.66
C SER A 80 -0.78 -4.19 5.11
N GLN A 81 0.39 -4.75 4.76
CA GLN A 81 1.67 -4.10 5.04
C GLN A 81 1.77 -2.74 4.33
N MET A 82 1.38 -2.66 3.06
CA MET A 82 1.41 -1.39 2.31
C MET A 82 0.46 -0.34 2.91
N SER A 83 -0.74 -0.73 3.33
CA SER A 83 -1.68 0.15 4.04
C SER A 83 -1.05 0.67 5.35
N GLN A 84 -0.38 -0.17 6.12
CA GLN A 84 0.32 0.26 7.34
C GLN A 84 1.50 1.21 7.04
N LEU A 85 2.28 0.95 5.99
CA LEU A 85 3.36 1.85 5.58
C LEU A 85 2.80 3.22 5.13
N ASN A 86 1.69 3.23 4.39
CA ASN A 86 1.00 4.46 3.99
C ASN A 86 0.42 5.21 5.19
N TYR A 87 -0.11 4.50 6.19
CA TYR A 87 -0.60 5.10 7.44
C TYR A 87 0.50 5.86 8.18
N GLN A 88 1.68 5.26 8.31
CA GLN A 88 2.82 5.89 8.97
C GLN A 88 3.23 7.22 8.29
N VAL A 89 3.11 7.30 6.96
CA VAL A 89 3.45 8.53 6.21
C VAL A 89 2.30 9.52 6.23
N GLY A 90 1.11 9.10 5.79
CA GLY A 90 -0.04 9.97 5.55
C GLY A 90 -0.78 10.41 6.81
N VAL A 91 -0.69 9.63 7.90
CA VAL A 91 -1.41 9.89 9.16
C VAL A 91 -0.46 10.21 10.31
N GLU A 92 0.61 9.43 10.50
CA GLU A 92 1.58 9.71 11.59
C GLU A 92 2.61 10.79 11.21
N GLY A 93 2.70 11.18 9.93
CA GLY A 93 3.61 12.22 9.46
C GLY A 93 5.08 11.82 9.44
N LYS A 94 5.40 10.53 9.49
CA LYS A 94 6.79 10.04 9.31
C LYS A 94 7.25 10.29 7.87
N SER A 95 8.56 10.45 7.68
CA SER A 95 9.10 10.54 6.33
C SER A 95 9.04 9.17 5.63
N ALA A 96 8.74 9.17 4.33
CA ALA A 96 8.74 7.95 3.54
C ALA A 96 10.10 7.24 3.54
N GLU A 97 11.21 8.00 3.63
CA GLU A 97 12.56 7.45 3.76
C GLU A 97 12.71 6.64 5.05
N GLN A 98 12.29 7.20 6.18
CA GLN A 98 12.38 6.53 7.48
C GLN A 98 11.55 5.25 7.48
N VAL A 99 10.29 5.33 7.03
CA VAL A 99 9.36 4.19 6.96
C VAL A 99 9.90 3.09 6.05
N ALA A 100 10.41 3.43 4.87
CA ALA A 100 11.02 2.46 3.97
C ALA A 100 12.27 1.82 4.58
N LYS A 101 13.14 2.60 5.23
CA LYS A 101 14.36 2.07 5.88
C LYS A 101 14.02 1.09 6.99
N GLU A 102 13.09 1.45 7.87
CA GLU A 102 12.63 0.60 8.98
C GLU A 102 12.03 -0.70 8.44
N PHE A 103 11.14 -0.63 7.45
CA PHE A 103 10.58 -1.82 6.79
C PHE A 103 11.67 -2.74 6.22
N LEU A 104 12.64 -2.18 5.49
CA LEU A 104 13.74 -2.98 4.92
C LEU A 104 14.59 -3.64 6.01
N GLN A 105 14.80 -2.97 7.14
CA GLN A 105 15.53 -3.52 8.28
C GLN A 105 14.76 -4.64 8.98
N GLU A 106 13.45 -4.47 9.17
CA GLU A 106 12.56 -5.50 9.75
C GLU A 106 12.46 -6.74 8.86
N GLN A 107 12.43 -6.56 7.54
CA GLN A 107 12.44 -7.66 6.57
C GLN A 107 13.84 -8.30 6.39
N GLY A 108 14.86 -7.82 7.11
CA GLY A 108 16.24 -8.31 6.98
C GLY A 108 16.89 -8.00 5.62
N LEU A 109 16.33 -7.08 4.86
CA LEU A 109 16.80 -6.66 3.53
C LEU A 109 17.88 -5.56 3.62
N LEU A 110 17.94 -4.86 4.75
CA LEU A 110 18.91 -3.82 5.06
C LEU A 110 19.45 -4.01 6.48
N LYS A 111 20.73 -3.71 6.70
CA LYS A 111 21.34 -3.75 8.04
C LYS A 111 20.92 -2.52 8.86
N LYS A 112 20.94 -2.67 10.19
CA LYS A 112 20.75 -1.56 11.13
C LYS A 112 21.92 -0.59 11.07
#